data_AF-A0A966SFK3-F1
#
_entry.id   AF-A0A966SFK3-F1
#
_cell.length_a   1.000
_cell.length_b   1.000
_cell.length_c   1.000
_cell.angle_alpha   90.00
_cell.angle_beta   90.00
_cell.angle_gamma   90.00
#
_symmetry.space_group_name_H-M   'P 1'
#
loop_
_entity.id
_entity.type
_entity.pdbx_description
1 polymer ?
#
loop_
_entity_poly.entity_id
_entity_poly.type
_entity_poly.pdbx_seq_one_letter_code
_entity_poly.pdbx_strand_id
1 'polypeptide(L)'
;RGAIACNYLGLHDDETARLWCGFFAYSHYDGVRQWPYPGSDRAAALTRLQRLGSRPQFICGEGANAAETEKYLRPLLPDAKLTFISTGFRNHNDAWTLRPSPARDQARHWLAIITTSR
;
A
#
# COMPACT_ATOMS: atom_id res chain seq x y z
N ARG A 1 -2.25 -0.94 10.25
CA ARG A 1 -3.56 -1.15 9.59
C ARG A 1 -3.81 0.06 8.72
N GLY A 2 -4.22 -0.10 7.45
CA GLY A 2 -4.56 1.09 6.65
C GLY A 2 -4.48 0.99 5.13
N ALA A 3 -4.14 -0.15 4.53
CA ALA A 3 -3.99 -0.22 3.07
C ALA A 3 -5.27 0.16 2.30
N ILE A 4 -6.45 -0.20 2.81
CA ILE A 4 -7.73 0.24 2.24
C ILE A 4 -7.83 1.77 2.22
N ALA A 5 -7.53 2.42 3.35
CA ALA A 5 -7.64 3.87 3.47
C ALA A 5 -6.65 4.61 2.56
N CYS A 6 -5.45 4.06 2.34
CA CYS A 6 -4.47 4.62 1.41
C CYS A 6 -5.06 4.85 0.02
N ASN A 7 -5.88 3.93 -0.47
CA ASN A 7 -6.49 4.07 -1.80
C ASN A 7 -7.89 4.67 -1.73
N TYR A 8 -8.74 4.20 -0.82
CA TYR A 8 -10.13 4.65 -0.71
C TYR A 8 -10.25 6.14 -0.39
N LEU A 9 -9.44 6.62 0.56
CA LEU A 9 -9.38 8.03 0.95
C LEU A 9 -8.24 8.75 0.24
N GLY A 10 -7.04 8.17 0.28
CA GLY A 10 -5.84 8.82 -0.26
C GLY A 10 -5.86 9.02 -1.79
N LEU A 11 -6.61 8.19 -2.52
CA LEU A 11 -6.81 8.29 -3.98
C LEU A 11 -8.28 8.54 -4.35
N HIS A 12 -9.05 9.12 -3.42
CA HIS A 12 -10.50 9.34 -3.59
C HIS A 12 -10.83 10.16 -4.85
N ASP A 13 -10.14 11.28 -5.01
CA ASP A 13 -10.22 12.22 -6.14
C ASP A 13 -8.85 12.85 -6.42
N ASP A 14 -8.75 13.65 -7.47
CA ASP A 14 -7.48 14.25 -7.92
C ASP A 14 -6.97 15.33 -6.94
N GLU A 15 -7.89 16.02 -6.24
CA GLU A 15 -7.57 17.02 -5.23
C GLU A 15 -6.93 16.41 -3.98
N THR A 16 -7.43 15.27 -3.54
CA THR A 16 -6.89 14.52 -2.41
C THR A 16 -5.61 13.81 -2.82
N ALA A 17 -5.59 13.16 -3.99
CA ALA A 17 -4.45 12.37 -4.45
C ALA A 17 -3.17 13.19 -4.61
N ARG A 18 -3.27 14.48 -5.00
CA ARG A 18 -2.10 15.36 -5.15
C ARG A 18 -1.43 15.76 -3.82
N LEU A 19 -2.09 15.58 -2.68
CA LEU A 19 -1.55 15.93 -1.37
C LEU A 19 -0.50 14.92 -0.87
N TRP A 20 -0.46 13.72 -1.45
CA TRP A 20 0.38 12.62 -0.98
C TRP A 20 1.65 12.46 -1.81
N CYS A 21 2.80 12.33 -1.14
CA CYS A 21 4.07 11.98 -1.81
C CYS A 21 4.24 10.47 -2.03
N GLY A 22 3.42 9.65 -1.39
CA GLY A 22 3.52 8.19 -1.38
C GLY A 22 2.65 7.60 -0.27
N PHE A 23 2.47 6.28 -0.28
CA PHE A 23 1.59 5.59 0.67
C PHE A 23 2.29 4.43 1.36
N PHE A 24 2.02 4.28 2.66
CA PHE A 24 2.44 3.12 3.45
C PHE A 24 1.23 2.24 3.72
N ALA A 25 1.05 1.20 2.91
CA ALA A 25 -0.09 0.31 2.93
C ALA A 25 0.21 -0.94 3.75
N TYR A 26 -0.33 -1.01 4.98
CA TYR A 26 -0.23 -2.19 5.83
C TYR A 26 -1.53 -2.99 5.83
N SER A 27 -1.42 -4.25 5.38
CA SER A 27 -2.44 -5.31 5.32
C SER A 27 -3.73 -4.96 4.60
N HIS A 28 -4.35 -5.95 3.95
CA HIS A 28 -5.68 -5.84 3.33
C HIS A 28 -5.79 -4.71 2.29
N TYR A 29 -5.14 -4.89 1.13
CA TYR A 29 -5.10 -3.88 0.09
C TYR A 29 -6.46 -3.70 -0.63
N ASP A 30 -6.74 -2.47 -1.05
CA ASP A 30 -7.97 -2.12 -1.76
C ASP A 30 -8.08 -2.81 -3.14
N GLY A 31 -9.23 -3.39 -3.44
CA GLY A 31 -9.49 -4.08 -4.72
C GLY A 31 -8.94 -5.50 -4.85
N VAL A 32 -8.07 -5.97 -3.94
CA VAL A 32 -7.63 -7.39 -3.92
C VAL A 32 -8.82 -8.32 -3.69
N ARG A 33 -9.77 -7.89 -2.86
CA ARG A 33 -11.09 -8.51 -2.69
C ARG A 33 -12.13 -7.44 -2.36
N GLN A 34 -13.41 -7.81 -2.41
CA GLN A 34 -14.48 -6.93 -1.96
C GLN A 34 -14.49 -6.82 -0.43
N TRP A 35 -14.73 -5.61 0.07
CA TRP A 35 -14.70 -5.26 1.50
C TRP A 35 -16.06 -4.69 1.94
N PRO A 36 -16.41 -4.68 3.24
CA PRO A 36 -17.73 -4.22 3.71
C PRO A 36 -17.80 -2.68 3.78
N TYR A 37 -17.51 -2.00 2.68
CA TYR A 37 -17.69 -0.55 2.51
C TYR A 37 -18.12 -0.23 1.05
N PRO A 38 -18.78 0.91 0.80
CA PRO A 38 -19.27 1.27 -0.54
C PRO A 38 -18.17 1.44 -1.58
N GLY A 39 -18.36 0.92 -2.80
CA GLY A 39 -17.36 1.06 -3.88
C GLY A 39 -16.06 0.30 -3.60
N SER A 40 -16.12 -0.79 -2.84
CA SER A 40 -15.01 -1.73 -2.62
C SER A 40 -14.87 -2.78 -3.73
N ASP A 41 -15.76 -2.74 -4.73
CA ASP A 41 -15.66 -3.58 -5.90
C ASP A 41 -14.40 -3.24 -6.73
N ARG A 42 -13.98 -4.21 -7.54
CA ARG A 42 -12.73 -4.13 -8.29
C ARG A 42 -12.70 -2.97 -9.27
N ALA A 43 -13.82 -2.62 -9.90
CA ALA A 43 -13.88 -1.54 -10.88
C ALA A 43 -13.67 -0.19 -10.18
N ALA A 44 -14.41 0.07 -9.10
CA ALA A 44 -14.25 1.29 -8.30
C ALA A 44 -12.84 1.42 -7.70
N ALA A 45 -12.25 0.32 -7.21
CA ALA A 45 -10.87 0.31 -6.71
C ALA A 45 -9.85 0.63 -7.80
N LEU A 46 -10.04 0.11 -9.02
CA LEU A 46 -9.15 0.40 -10.14
C LEU A 46 -9.24 1.87 -10.58
N THR A 47 -10.43 2.46 -10.59
CA THR A 47 -10.61 3.90 -10.86
C THR A 47 -9.83 4.77 -9.88
N ARG A 48 -9.84 4.43 -8.57
CA ARG A 48 -9.00 5.12 -7.58
C ARG A 48 -7.52 4.88 -7.83
N LEU A 49 -7.13 3.64 -8.10
CA LEU A 49 -5.74 3.25 -8.33
C LEU A 49 -5.09 4.00 -9.51
N GLN A 50 -5.84 4.34 -10.56
CA GLN A 50 -5.35 5.17 -11.67
C GLN A 50 -4.78 6.51 -11.20
N ARG A 51 -5.30 7.06 -10.10
CA ARG A 51 -4.80 8.30 -9.50
C ARG A 51 -3.51 8.11 -8.72
N LEU A 52 -2.95 6.91 -8.61
CA LEU A 52 -1.64 6.69 -7.99
C LEU A 52 -0.53 7.40 -8.78
N GLY A 53 -0.62 7.46 -10.11
CA GLY A 53 0.40 8.09 -10.95
C GLY A 53 1.81 7.56 -10.63
N SER A 54 2.77 8.47 -10.43
CA SER A 54 4.18 8.12 -10.12
C SER A 54 4.49 8.01 -8.62
N ARG A 55 3.49 8.17 -7.74
CA ARG A 55 3.67 8.14 -6.28
C ARG A 55 4.01 6.71 -5.83
N PRO A 56 5.10 6.50 -5.07
CA PRO A 56 5.46 5.17 -4.60
C PRO A 56 4.49 4.65 -3.54
N GLN A 57 4.37 3.33 -3.45
CA GLN A 57 3.74 2.67 -2.30
C GLN A 57 4.68 1.65 -1.67
N PHE A 58 4.73 1.66 -0.34
CA PHE A 58 5.28 0.59 0.46
C PHE A 58 4.15 -0.30 0.94
N ILE A 59 4.09 -1.53 0.44
CA ILE A 59 3.01 -2.47 0.69
C ILE A 59 3.57 -3.62 1.54
N CYS A 60 3.07 -3.75 2.76
CA CYS A 60 3.47 -4.82 3.65
C CYS A 60 2.28 -5.39 4.43
N GLY A 61 2.49 -6.52 5.08
CA GLY A 61 1.46 -7.14 5.90
C GLY A 61 1.91 -8.47 6.49
N GLU A 62 1.09 -8.99 7.38
CA GLU A 62 1.26 -10.32 7.95
C GLU A 62 1.05 -11.42 6.92
N GLY A 63 1.72 -12.56 7.12
CA GLY A 63 1.58 -13.74 6.27
C GLY A 63 1.79 -13.43 4.78
N ALA A 64 0.83 -13.86 3.95
CA ALA A 64 0.87 -13.75 2.49
C ALA A 64 0.28 -12.43 1.94
N ASN A 65 -0.18 -11.49 2.78
CA ASN A 65 -0.88 -10.29 2.31
C ASN A 65 -0.10 -9.50 1.25
N ALA A 66 1.22 -9.31 1.46
CA ALA A 66 2.06 -8.57 0.51
C ALA A 66 2.18 -9.30 -0.83
N ALA A 67 2.36 -10.63 -0.81
CA ALA A 67 2.49 -11.45 -2.02
C ALA A 67 1.18 -11.51 -2.83
N GLU A 68 0.03 -11.64 -2.15
CA GLU A 68 -1.28 -11.59 -2.83
C GLU A 68 -1.54 -10.21 -3.45
N THR A 69 -1.12 -9.14 -2.77
CA THR A 69 -1.22 -7.79 -3.32
C THR A 69 -0.29 -7.61 -4.53
N GLU A 70 0.93 -8.17 -4.49
CA GLU A 70 1.86 -8.14 -5.61
C GLU A 70 1.29 -8.84 -6.85
N LYS A 71 0.71 -10.03 -6.66
CA LYS A 71 0.05 -10.79 -7.72
C LYS A 71 -1.12 -10.01 -8.35
N TYR A 72 -1.84 -9.24 -7.55
CA TYR A 72 -2.94 -8.39 -8.01
C TYR A 72 -2.43 -7.15 -8.78
N LEU A 73 -1.42 -6.45 -8.26
CA LEU A 73 -1.00 -5.16 -8.79
C LEU A 73 -0.03 -5.23 -9.95
N ARG A 74 0.90 -6.20 -9.99
CA ARG A 74 1.92 -6.27 -11.05
C ARG A 74 1.33 -6.28 -12.47
N PRO A 75 0.25 -7.04 -12.78
CA PRO A 75 -0.36 -7.00 -14.10
C PRO A 75 -1.05 -5.66 -14.43
N LEU A 76 -1.47 -4.90 -13.42
CA LEU A 76 -2.22 -3.65 -13.57
C LEU A 76 -1.30 -2.43 -13.67
N LEU A 77 -0.14 -2.48 -13.00
CA LEU A 77 0.81 -1.39 -12.85
C LEU A 77 2.26 -1.89 -12.98
N PRO A 78 2.68 -2.36 -14.16
CA PRO A 78 4.00 -2.98 -14.35
C PRO A 78 5.17 -2.03 -14.04
N ASP A 79 4.99 -0.74 -14.30
CA ASP A 79 6.04 0.29 -14.15
C ASP A 79 5.90 1.13 -12.87
N ALA A 80 4.94 0.81 -11.99
CA ALA A 80 4.73 1.59 -10.78
C ALA A 80 5.81 1.32 -9.73
N LYS A 81 6.11 2.36 -8.93
CA LYS A 81 7.09 2.32 -7.84
C LYS A 81 6.51 1.64 -6.59
N LEU A 82 6.29 0.33 -6.69
CA LEU A 82 5.69 -0.48 -5.63
C LEU A 82 6.75 -1.33 -4.93
N THR A 83 6.76 -1.29 -3.60
CA THR A 83 7.55 -2.20 -2.77
C THR A 83 6.62 -3.19 -2.10
N PHE A 84 6.95 -4.48 -2.16
CA PHE A 84 6.19 -5.55 -1.49
C PHE A 84 7.08 -6.29 -0.52
N ILE A 85 6.68 -6.39 0.75
CA ILE A 85 7.41 -7.16 1.75
C ILE A 85 6.51 -7.71 2.84
N SER A 86 6.67 -8.99 3.21
CA SER A 86 6.03 -9.54 4.41
C SER A 86 6.68 -8.95 5.65
N THR A 87 5.90 -8.64 6.68
CA THR A 87 6.49 -8.20 7.96
C THR A 87 7.26 -9.31 8.68
N GLY A 88 7.05 -10.57 8.29
CA GLY A 88 7.61 -11.74 8.97
C GLY A 88 6.89 -12.12 10.27
N PHE A 89 5.83 -11.38 10.63
CA PHE A 89 5.04 -11.65 11.83
C PHE A 89 3.61 -12.06 11.45
N ARG A 90 3.00 -12.92 12.27
CA ARG A 90 1.59 -13.33 12.12
C ARG A 90 0.62 -12.30 12.67
N ASN A 91 1.08 -11.43 13.57
CA ASN A 91 0.25 -10.45 14.24
C ASN A 91 -0.22 -9.37 13.27
N HIS A 92 -1.54 -9.18 13.22
CA HIS A 92 -2.18 -8.15 12.40
C HIS A 92 -2.25 -6.80 13.16
N ASN A 93 -1.08 -6.24 13.46
CA ASN A 93 -0.89 -4.95 14.12
C ASN A 93 0.46 -4.31 13.69
N ASP A 94 0.72 -3.08 14.14
CA ASP A 94 1.91 -2.27 13.85
C ASP A 94 3.12 -2.55 14.74
N ALA A 95 3.00 -3.45 15.74
CA ALA A 95 4.08 -3.76 16.67
C ALA A 95 5.31 -4.41 16.00
N TRP A 96 5.19 -4.88 14.76
CA TRP A 96 6.33 -5.35 13.96
C TRP A 96 7.41 -4.27 13.78
N THR A 97 7.02 -2.99 13.80
CA THR A 97 7.94 -1.85 13.72
C THR A 97 8.84 -1.73 14.95
N LEU A 98 8.42 -2.27 16.09
CA LEU A 98 9.18 -2.24 17.35
C LEU A 98 10.24 -3.34 17.41
N ARG A 99 10.24 -4.29 16.48
CA ARG A 99 11.15 -5.46 16.48
C ARG A 99 12.14 -5.37 15.32
N PRO A 100 13.43 -5.68 15.55
CA PRO A 100 14.37 -5.87 14.45
C PRO A 100 13.84 -6.87 13.42
N SER A 101 13.74 -6.44 12.17
CA SER A 101 13.27 -7.27 11.05
C SER A 101 13.66 -6.63 9.72
N PRO A 102 13.84 -7.43 8.64
CA PRO A 102 14.10 -6.89 7.31
C PRO A 102 13.04 -5.89 6.85
N ALA A 103 11.77 -6.16 7.15
CA ALA A 103 10.66 -5.26 6.83
C ALA A 103 10.81 -3.90 7.51
N ARG A 104 11.27 -3.85 8.77
CA ARG A 104 11.45 -2.58 9.50
C ARG A 104 12.56 -1.76 8.89
N ASP A 105 13.67 -2.41 8.57
CA ASP A 105 14.83 -1.74 8.02
C ASP A 105 14.51 -1.20 6.61
N GLN A 106 13.80 -1.97 5.78
CA GLN A 106 13.33 -1.51 4.48
C GLN A 106 12.29 -0.38 4.58
N ALA A 107 11.38 -0.44 5.54
CA ALA A 107 10.40 0.62 5.78
C ALA A 107 11.07 1.96 6.15
N ARG A 108 12.10 1.92 7.01
CA ARG A 108 12.87 3.11 7.39
C ARG A 108 13.63 3.68 6.20
N HIS A 109 14.26 2.80 5.41
CA HIS A 109 14.97 3.21 4.20
C HIS A 109 14.03 3.84 3.16
N TRP A 110 12.88 3.21 2.92
CA TRP A 110 11.85 3.73 2.02
C TRP A 110 11.35 5.12 2.48
N LEU A 111 11.07 5.27 3.78
CA LEU A 111 10.64 6.56 4.33
C LEU A 111 11.71 7.63 4.12
N ALA A 112 12.98 7.34 4.38
CA ALA A 112 14.07 8.27 4.16
C ALA A 112 14.15 8.73 2.70
N ILE A 113 14.07 7.80 1.73
CA ILE A 113 14.08 8.13 0.30
C ILE A 113 12.96 9.12 -0.04
N ILE A 114 11.72 8.84 0.38
CA ILE A 114 10.56 9.65 -0.03
C ILE A 114 10.50 11.02 0.68
N THR A 115 11.12 11.15 1.85
CA THR A 115 11.15 12.43 2.59
C THR A 115 12.33 13.32 2.20
N THR A 116 13.45 12.73 1.76
CA THR A 116 14.64 13.48 1.33
C THR A 116 14.59 13.87 -0.16
N SER A 117 13.72 13.23 -0.94
CA SER A 117 13.48 13.59 -2.36
C SER A 117 12.49 14.76 -2.55
N ARG A 118 12.19 15.51 -1.49
CA ARG A 118 11.36 16.73 -1.51
C ARG A 118 12.25 17.95 -1.43
#